data_AF-A0A2D7CKN4-F1
#
_entry.id   AF-A0A2D7CKN4-F1
#
_cell.length_a   1.000
_cell.length_b   1.000
_cell.length_c   1.000
_cell.angle_alpha   90.00
_cell.angle_beta   90.00
_cell.angle_gamma   90.00
#
_symmetry.space_group_name_H-M   'P 1'
#
loop_
_entity.id
_entity.type
_entity.pdbx_description
1 polymer ?
#
loop_
_entity_poly.entity_id
_entity_poly.type
_entity_poly.pdbx_seq_one_letter_code
_entity_poly.pdbx_strand_id
1 'polypeptide(L)'
;MMSKNSKPNVSQAEKLLFERVLSDVKPIQNAGPFSTSGQEVIKIPQRTENTVRKNLSTHSKIKPSQKSLFLKNFLPGRAPGLDRSSAIKLAKGKFTIQGKLDLHGMTQRQAHAALIDFIQTSFNCRKRNLLVITGKGRPKGQGEVAGYGKGEGILKSIVPKWLDESPLRGLVLAFTTSQREHGGEGALYVLLRRN
;
A
#
# COMPACT_ATOMS: atom_id res chain seq x y z
N MET A 1 35.17 23.84 -23.56
CA MET A 1 34.64 25.13 -23.05
C MET A 1 33.46 24.85 -22.13
N MET A 2 33.40 25.55 -20.99
CA MET A 2 32.69 25.18 -19.77
C MET A 2 31.15 25.24 -19.84
N SER A 3 30.51 24.29 -19.15
CA SER A 3 29.09 24.25 -18.81
C SER A 3 28.73 25.38 -17.83
N LYS A 4 27.69 26.17 -18.13
CA LYS A 4 27.15 27.20 -17.23
C LYS A 4 25.99 26.62 -16.43
N ASN A 5 26.24 26.36 -15.15
CA ASN A 5 25.23 25.96 -14.18
C ASN A 5 24.52 27.22 -13.67
N SER A 6 23.23 27.39 -14.00
CA SER A 6 22.40 28.51 -13.57
C SER A 6 22.02 28.34 -12.09
N LYS A 7 22.28 29.35 -11.25
CA LYS A 7 21.84 29.39 -9.85
C LYS A 7 20.32 29.67 -9.81
N PRO A 8 19.54 29.04 -8.92
CA PRO A 8 18.13 29.39 -8.76
C PRO A 8 18.02 30.83 -8.21
N ASN A 9 17.24 31.66 -8.90
CA ASN A 9 16.95 33.04 -8.51
C ASN A 9 15.81 33.04 -7.49
N VAL A 10 16.15 33.10 -6.20
CA VAL A 10 15.19 33.11 -5.08
C VAL A 10 14.58 34.49 -4.95
N SER A 11 13.25 34.55 -4.97
CA SER A 11 12.49 35.81 -4.90
C SER A 11 12.67 36.51 -3.54
N GLN A 12 12.60 37.85 -3.52
CA GLN A 12 12.70 38.64 -2.29
C GLN A 12 11.60 38.26 -1.28
N ALA A 13 10.43 37.83 -1.77
CA ALA A 13 9.34 37.32 -0.94
C ALA A 13 9.69 36.00 -0.24
N GLU A 14 10.45 35.11 -0.89
CA GLU A 14 10.87 33.83 -0.31
C GLU A 14 11.91 34.04 0.79
N LYS A 15 12.79 35.03 0.63
CA LYS A 15 13.75 35.43 1.68
C LYS A 15 13.05 35.96 2.92
N LEU A 16 12.05 36.83 2.75
CA LEU A 16 11.27 37.39 3.86
C LEU A 16 10.46 36.31 4.60
N LEU A 17 9.91 35.34 3.86
CA LEU A 17 9.19 34.22 4.46
C LEU A 17 10.13 33.32 5.28
N PHE A 18 11.35 33.10 4.78
CA PHE A 18 12.36 32.32 5.47
C PHE A 18 12.84 32.99 6.77
N GLU A 19 13.09 34.30 6.74
CA GLU A 19 13.46 35.06 7.95
C GLU A 19 12.34 35.05 9.00
N ARG A 20 11.07 35.10 8.58
CA ARG A 20 9.90 34.97 9.46
C ARG A 20 9.82 33.60 10.14
N VAL A 21 10.21 32.53 9.45
CA VAL A 21 10.18 31.15 9.99
C VAL A 21 11.32 30.93 10.99
N LEU A 22 12.46 31.58 10.80
CA LEU A 22 13.63 31.42 11.66
C LEU A 22 13.58 32.21 12.97
N SER A 23 12.70 33.21 13.09
CA SER A 23 12.63 34.06 14.30
C SER A 23 12.23 33.32 15.58
N ASP A 24 11.57 32.17 15.46
CA ASP A 24 11.08 31.37 16.61
C ASP A 24 12.05 30.28 17.07
N VAL A 25 13.23 30.16 16.45
CA VAL A 25 14.20 29.13 16.82
C VAL A 25 15.17 29.69 17.87
N LYS A 26 15.15 29.13 19.09
CA LYS A 26 16.22 29.37 20.07
C LYS A 26 17.49 28.63 19.65
N PRO A 27 18.59 29.32 19.34
CA PRO A 27 19.85 28.67 19.00
C PRO A 27 20.38 27.89 20.21
N ILE A 28 20.90 26.69 19.97
CA ILE A 28 21.49 25.84 21.00
C ILE A 28 22.82 26.48 21.45
N GLN A 29 22.88 26.95 22.70
CA GLN A 29 23.99 27.75 23.24
C GLN A 29 25.25 26.95 23.61
N ASN A 30 25.37 25.70 23.16
CA ASN A 30 26.53 24.84 23.36
C ASN A 30 26.80 23.96 22.13
N ALA A 31 26.88 24.57 20.96
CA ALA A 31 27.58 23.93 19.84
C ALA A 31 29.08 24.05 20.11
N GLY A 32 29.69 22.98 20.65
CA GLY A 32 31.15 22.88 20.74
C GLY A 32 31.81 23.06 19.37
N PRO A 33 33.12 23.37 19.31
CA PRO A 33 33.78 23.68 18.05
C PRO A 33 33.69 22.50 17.09
N PHE A 34 32.96 22.67 15.98
CA PHE A 34 33.09 21.81 14.82
C PHE A 34 34.42 22.13 14.15
N SER A 35 35.46 21.39 14.53
CA SER A 35 36.75 21.43 13.82
C SER A 35 36.60 20.77 12.46
N THR A 36 36.59 21.60 11.41
CA THR A 36 36.96 21.18 10.06
C THR A 36 38.46 21.01 9.98
N SER A 37 38.94 19.78 10.18
CA SER A 37 40.30 19.39 9.78
C SER A 37 40.37 17.89 9.52
N GLY A 38 40.64 17.50 8.28
CA GLY A 38 41.02 16.13 7.91
C GLY A 38 40.07 15.48 6.93
N GLN A 39 40.47 15.48 5.65
CA GLN A 39 39.84 14.70 4.60
C GLN A 39 39.88 13.20 4.93
N GLU A 40 38.76 12.50 4.81
CA GLU A 40 38.80 11.11 4.38
C GLU A 40 37.65 10.83 3.43
N VAL A 41 37.99 10.78 2.15
CA VAL A 41 37.10 10.44 1.04
C VAL A 41 36.71 8.98 1.20
N ILE A 42 35.45 8.72 1.50
CA ILE A 42 34.88 7.36 1.42
C ILE A 42 34.97 6.93 -0.05
N LYS A 43 36.01 6.14 -0.37
CA LYS A 43 36.23 5.55 -1.69
C LYS A 43 35.09 4.59 -2.02
N ILE A 44 34.34 4.92 -3.06
CA ILE A 44 33.43 4.00 -3.75
C ILE A 44 34.31 2.88 -4.35
N PRO A 45 34.10 1.59 -4.03
CA PRO A 45 34.89 0.53 -4.63
C PRO A 45 34.55 0.42 -6.12
N GLN A 46 35.55 0.73 -6.94
CA GLN A 46 35.56 0.53 -8.38
C GLN A 46 35.49 -0.97 -8.68
N ARG A 47 34.58 -1.32 -9.59
CA ARG A 47 34.44 -2.62 -10.22
C ARG A 47 35.72 -2.95 -10.98
N THR A 48 36.47 -3.94 -10.51
CA THR A 48 37.57 -4.53 -11.27
C THR A 48 37.04 -5.65 -12.16
N GLU A 49 37.28 -5.49 -13.45
CA GLU A 49 37.24 -6.56 -14.43
C GLU A 49 38.45 -7.47 -14.17
N ASN A 50 38.26 -8.80 -14.09
CA ASN A 50 39.03 -9.79 -14.86
C ASN A 50 38.73 -11.25 -14.47
N THR A 51 38.29 -11.99 -15.49
CA THR A 51 38.65 -13.36 -15.88
C THR A 51 38.99 -14.40 -14.81
N VAL A 52 38.12 -15.42 -14.67
CA VAL A 52 38.50 -16.84 -14.88
C VAL A 52 37.26 -17.60 -15.40
N ARG A 53 37.36 -18.13 -16.62
CA ARG A 53 36.47 -19.16 -17.15
C ARG A 53 36.84 -20.51 -16.50
N LYS A 54 35.85 -21.27 -16.03
CA LYS A 54 35.85 -22.74 -16.15
C LYS A 54 34.40 -23.24 -16.17
N ASN A 55 34.09 -23.92 -17.28
CA ASN A 55 32.83 -24.55 -17.60
C ASN A 55 32.42 -25.59 -16.55
N LEU A 56 31.13 -25.82 -16.35
CA LEU A 56 30.51 -27.14 -16.49
C LEU A 56 29.00 -26.96 -16.68
N SER A 57 28.50 -27.54 -17.76
CA SER A 57 27.09 -27.64 -18.10
C SER A 57 26.33 -28.48 -17.07
N THR A 58 25.22 -27.99 -16.54
CA THR A 58 24.01 -28.81 -16.39
C THR A 58 22.76 -27.97 -16.62
N HIS A 59 21.90 -28.54 -17.43
CA HIS A 59 20.61 -28.04 -17.85
C HIS A 59 19.67 -27.94 -16.63
N SER A 60 19.24 -26.75 -16.22
CA SER A 60 18.02 -26.62 -15.43
C SER A 60 17.31 -25.32 -15.79
N LYS A 61 16.26 -25.46 -16.59
CA LYS A 61 15.25 -24.43 -16.84
C LYS A 61 14.52 -24.14 -15.52
N ILE A 62 15.07 -23.29 -14.66
CA ILE A 62 14.32 -22.75 -13.53
C ILE A 62 13.65 -21.46 -14.00
N LYS A 63 12.43 -21.58 -14.52
CA LYS A 63 11.50 -20.45 -14.65
C LYS A 63 11.30 -19.82 -13.26
N PRO A 64 11.57 -18.52 -13.05
CA PRO A 64 11.31 -17.89 -11.77
C PRO A 64 9.81 -17.92 -11.46
N SER A 65 9.53 -18.30 -10.23
CA SER A 65 8.22 -18.71 -9.74
C SER A 65 7.16 -17.59 -9.77
N GLN A 66 6.13 -17.77 -10.58
CA GLN A 66 4.84 -17.05 -10.45
C GLN A 66 4.11 -17.36 -9.12
N LYS A 67 4.69 -18.23 -8.26
CA LYS A 67 4.14 -18.58 -6.94
C LYS A 67 4.27 -17.44 -5.92
N SER A 68 5.29 -16.58 -6.04
CA SER A 68 5.56 -15.51 -5.06
C SER A 68 4.57 -14.35 -5.16
N LEU A 69 4.20 -13.91 -6.38
CA LEU A 69 3.24 -12.81 -6.55
C LEU A 69 1.83 -13.19 -6.06
N PHE A 70 1.46 -14.47 -6.16
CA PHE A 70 0.15 -14.95 -5.78
C PHE A 70 -0.12 -14.75 -4.28
N LEU A 71 0.86 -15.00 -3.41
CA LEU A 71 0.65 -14.91 -1.96
C LEU A 71 0.73 -13.48 -1.41
N LYS A 72 1.35 -12.55 -2.14
CA LYS A 72 1.53 -11.16 -1.68
C LYS A 72 0.24 -10.33 -1.72
N ASN A 73 -0.70 -10.66 -2.61
CA ASN A 73 -1.91 -9.87 -2.80
C ASN A 73 -3.13 -10.44 -2.05
N PHE A 74 -3.07 -11.69 -1.58
CA PHE A 74 -4.12 -12.23 -0.72
C PHE A 74 -3.85 -11.77 0.70
N LEU A 75 -4.77 -10.98 1.23
CA LEU A 75 -4.80 -10.69 2.66
C LEU A 75 -5.13 -11.99 3.40
N PRO A 76 -4.59 -12.20 4.62
CA PRO A 76 -4.77 -13.44 5.38
C PRO A 76 -6.27 -13.70 5.59
N GLY A 77 -6.72 -14.80 4.98
CA GLY A 77 -8.09 -15.24 4.78
C GLY A 77 -8.04 -16.36 3.74
N ARG A 78 -7.20 -17.37 4.04
CA ARG A 78 -6.69 -18.39 3.10
C ARG A 78 -7.86 -19.21 2.54
N ALA A 79 -7.72 -19.66 1.30
CA ALA A 79 -8.81 -20.16 0.47
C ALA A 79 -8.84 -21.70 0.28
N PRO A 80 -9.16 -22.51 1.32
CA PRO A 80 -9.50 -23.91 1.11
C PRO A 80 -10.78 -23.98 0.25
N GLY A 81 -10.65 -24.55 -0.95
CA GLY A 81 -11.73 -24.66 -1.93
C GLY A 81 -11.67 -23.66 -3.10
N LEU A 82 -10.70 -22.74 -3.14
CA LEU A 82 -10.47 -21.90 -4.32
C LEU A 82 -9.34 -22.46 -5.19
N ASP A 83 -9.65 -22.78 -6.44
CA ASP A 83 -8.64 -23.22 -7.39
C ASP A 83 -7.69 -22.07 -7.75
N ARG A 84 -6.46 -22.44 -8.14
CA ARG A 84 -5.41 -21.47 -8.46
C ARG A 84 -5.80 -20.54 -9.61
N SER A 85 -6.55 -21.01 -10.61
CA SER A 85 -6.96 -20.21 -11.76
C SER A 85 -7.95 -19.14 -11.34
N SER A 86 -8.96 -19.50 -10.54
CA SER A 86 -9.93 -18.56 -9.98
C SER A 86 -9.28 -17.54 -9.07
N ALA A 87 -8.32 -17.95 -8.25
CA ALA A 87 -7.60 -17.03 -7.38
C ALA A 87 -6.75 -16.02 -8.19
N ILE A 88 -6.13 -16.43 -9.30
CA ILE A 88 -5.46 -15.51 -10.23
C ILE A 88 -6.47 -14.56 -10.90
N LYS A 89 -7.64 -15.06 -11.31
CA LYS A 89 -8.70 -14.23 -11.90
C LYS A 89 -9.20 -13.18 -10.90
N LEU A 90 -9.38 -13.56 -9.64
CA LEU A 90 -9.78 -12.64 -8.56
C LEU A 90 -8.75 -11.53 -8.37
N ALA A 91 -7.48 -11.91 -8.19
CA ALA A 91 -6.39 -10.93 -8.02
C ALA A 91 -6.25 -9.99 -9.23
N LYS A 92 -6.59 -10.45 -10.44
CA LYS A 92 -6.60 -9.63 -11.66
C LYS A 92 -7.90 -8.85 -11.88
N GLY A 93 -8.89 -8.94 -10.99
CA GLY A 93 -10.19 -8.27 -11.18
C GLY A 93 -11.00 -8.77 -12.36
N LYS A 94 -10.75 -9.99 -12.85
CA LYS A 94 -11.40 -10.52 -14.06
C LYS A 94 -12.81 -11.07 -13.84
N PHE A 95 -13.28 -11.08 -12.60
CA PHE A 95 -14.65 -11.47 -12.31
C PHE A 95 -15.59 -10.28 -12.49
N THR A 96 -16.75 -10.53 -13.11
CA THR A 96 -17.82 -9.54 -13.19
C THR A 96 -18.31 -9.20 -11.80
N ILE A 97 -18.22 -7.92 -11.43
CA ILE A 97 -18.71 -7.40 -10.15
C ILE A 97 -20.25 -7.41 -10.17
N GLN A 98 -20.86 -8.08 -9.20
CA GLN A 98 -22.31 -8.26 -9.10
C GLN A 98 -22.95 -7.39 -7.99
N GLY A 99 -22.12 -6.84 -7.12
CA GLY A 99 -22.52 -5.94 -6.06
C GLY A 99 -21.36 -5.05 -5.64
N LYS A 100 -21.68 -3.83 -5.26
CA LYS A 100 -20.70 -2.84 -4.79
C LYS A 100 -21.22 -2.20 -3.51
N LEU A 101 -20.35 -2.09 -2.52
CA LEU A 101 -20.60 -1.34 -1.29
C LEU A 101 -19.54 -0.26 -1.15
N ASP A 102 -19.98 0.93 -0.77
CA ASP A 102 -19.08 2.02 -0.45
C ASP A 102 -19.18 2.39 1.03
N LEU A 103 -18.04 2.28 1.72
CA LEU A 103 -17.89 2.53 3.14
C LEU A 103 -17.10 3.82 3.40
N HIS A 104 -16.58 4.49 2.36
CA HIS A 104 -15.76 5.68 2.59
C HIS A 104 -16.55 6.74 3.36
N GLY A 105 -15.88 7.41 4.30
CA GLY A 105 -16.49 8.45 5.12
C GLY A 105 -17.44 7.96 6.22
N MET A 106 -17.78 6.67 6.26
CA MET A 106 -18.56 6.10 7.35
C MET A 106 -17.72 5.98 8.64
N THR A 107 -18.38 6.09 9.78
CA THR A 107 -17.78 5.67 11.05
C THR A 107 -17.61 4.14 11.08
N GLN A 108 -16.71 3.63 11.92
CA GLN A 108 -16.50 2.17 12.04
C GLN A 108 -17.81 1.42 12.32
N ARG A 109 -18.64 1.93 13.24
CA ARG A 109 -19.91 1.31 13.62
C ARG A 109 -20.88 1.23 12.44
N GLN A 110 -21.03 2.33 11.69
CA GLN A 110 -21.88 2.37 10.49
C GLN A 110 -21.36 1.43 9.41
N ALA A 111 -20.05 1.47 9.14
CA ALA A 111 -19.42 0.64 8.13
C ALA A 111 -19.55 -0.85 8.43
N HIS A 112 -19.41 -1.24 9.71
CA HIS A 112 -19.55 -2.62 10.15
C HIS A 112 -20.97 -3.16 9.90
N ALA A 113 -21.99 -2.42 10.33
CA ALA A 113 -23.39 -2.79 10.10
C ALA A 113 -23.70 -2.89 8.59
N ALA A 114 -23.33 -1.86 7.82
CA ALA A 114 -23.54 -1.84 6.38
C ALA A 114 -22.83 -2.99 5.65
N LEU A 115 -21.61 -3.35 6.09
CA LEU A 115 -20.86 -4.49 5.53
C LEU A 115 -21.58 -5.80 5.80
N ILE A 116 -22.08 -6.01 7.02
CA ILE A 116 -22.80 -7.24 7.39
C ILE A 116 -24.05 -7.39 6.51
N ASP A 117 -24.89 -6.37 6.49
CA ASP A 117 -26.15 -6.38 5.75
C ASP A 117 -25.91 -6.61 4.25
N PHE A 118 -24.89 -5.94 3.69
CA PHE A 118 -24.54 -6.07 2.28
C PHE A 118 -24.07 -7.48 1.91
N ILE A 119 -23.20 -8.10 2.72
CA ILE A 119 -22.67 -9.43 2.44
C ILE A 119 -23.77 -10.49 2.58
N GLN A 120 -24.59 -10.42 3.62
CA GLN A 120 -25.70 -11.35 3.82
C GLN A 120 -26.74 -11.23 2.71
N THR A 121 -27.16 -10.00 2.38
CA THR A 121 -28.11 -9.76 1.28
C THR A 121 -27.55 -10.25 -0.05
N SER A 122 -26.28 -9.96 -0.35
CA SER A 122 -25.63 -10.41 -1.57
C SER A 122 -25.55 -11.94 -1.66
N PHE A 123 -25.24 -12.62 -0.54
CA PHE A 123 -25.22 -14.08 -0.45
C PHE A 123 -26.62 -14.68 -0.70
N ASN A 124 -27.65 -14.10 -0.10
CA ASN A 124 -29.04 -14.50 -0.29
C ASN A 124 -29.51 -14.30 -1.73
N CYS A 125 -29.08 -13.22 -2.38
CA CYS A 125 -29.32 -12.95 -3.80
C CYS A 125 -28.41 -13.74 -4.77
N ARG A 126 -27.67 -14.76 -4.29
CA ARG A 126 -26.77 -15.60 -5.09
C ARG A 126 -25.67 -14.84 -5.83
N LYS A 127 -25.30 -13.64 -5.36
CA LYS A 127 -24.14 -12.91 -5.86
C LYS A 127 -22.87 -13.54 -5.30
N ARG A 128 -21.81 -13.58 -6.11
CA ARG A 128 -20.53 -14.20 -5.77
C ARG A 128 -19.38 -13.21 -5.72
N ASN A 129 -19.30 -12.30 -6.70
CA ASN A 129 -18.16 -11.39 -6.81
C ASN A 129 -18.60 -9.98 -6.43
N LEU A 130 -18.05 -9.47 -5.34
CA LEU A 130 -18.41 -8.17 -4.79
C LEU A 130 -17.21 -7.24 -4.75
N LEU A 131 -17.47 -5.95 -4.76
CA LEU A 131 -16.49 -4.89 -4.55
C LEU A 131 -16.86 -4.10 -3.29
N VAL A 132 -15.95 -4.03 -2.33
CA VAL A 132 -16.12 -3.23 -1.11
C VAL A 132 -15.11 -2.09 -1.14
N ILE A 133 -15.58 -0.85 -1.16
CA ILE A 133 -14.73 0.34 -1.14
C ILE A 133 -14.61 0.85 0.29
N THR A 134 -13.40 0.92 0.82
CA THR A 134 -13.11 1.44 2.17
C THR A 134 -12.58 2.87 2.13
N GLY A 135 -12.07 3.29 0.97
CA GLY A 135 -11.26 4.48 0.81
C GLY A 135 -9.78 4.23 1.13
N LYS A 136 -8.91 5.12 0.65
CA LYS A 136 -7.44 5.00 0.78
C LYS A 136 -6.91 5.46 2.15
N GLY A 137 -7.75 6.16 2.94
CA GLY A 137 -7.32 6.92 4.11
C GLY A 137 -6.87 8.34 3.75
N ARG A 138 -6.65 9.18 4.78
CA ARG A 138 -6.12 10.53 4.58
C ARG A 138 -4.60 10.46 4.38
N PRO A 139 -4.02 11.25 3.47
CA PRO A 139 -2.57 11.34 3.32
C PRO A 139 -1.93 11.77 4.64
N LYS A 140 -0.76 11.19 4.97
CA LYS A 140 0.06 11.67 6.10
C LYS A 140 0.32 13.17 5.92
N GLY A 141 0.03 13.98 6.94
CA GLY A 141 0.32 15.42 6.97
C GLY A 141 -0.77 16.38 6.49
N GLN A 142 -1.92 15.92 5.97
CA GLN A 142 -3.08 16.80 5.71
C GLN A 142 -4.16 16.60 6.78
N GLY A 143 -4.30 17.59 7.67
CA GLY A 143 -5.33 17.60 8.70
C GLY A 143 -5.03 16.70 9.91
N GLU A 144 -3.75 16.59 10.29
CA GLU A 144 -3.37 16.07 11.61
C GLU A 144 -3.91 17.03 12.68
N VAL A 145 -5.14 16.77 13.15
CA VAL A 145 -5.56 17.25 14.46
C VAL A 145 -4.73 16.44 15.45
N ALA A 146 -3.86 17.12 16.21
CA ALA A 146 -3.01 16.52 17.23
C ALA A 146 -3.87 15.63 18.16
N GLY A 147 -3.81 14.31 17.96
CA GLY A 147 -4.59 13.33 18.71
C GLY A 147 -5.34 12.27 17.89
N TYR A 148 -5.60 12.48 16.60
CA TYR A 148 -6.23 11.47 15.74
C TYR A 148 -5.20 10.80 14.83
N GLY A 149 -5.04 9.48 15.00
CA GLY A 149 -3.88 8.69 14.58
C GLY A 149 -3.39 8.82 13.11
N LYS A 150 -2.09 8.57 12.96
CA LYS A 150 -1.32 8.63 11.71
C LYS A 150 -1.94 7.82 10.55
N GLY A 151 -2.48 8.51 9.56
CA GLY A 151 -2.21 8.29 8.13
C GLY A 151 -2.68 7.03 7.40
N GLU A 152 -3.33 6.06 8.04
CA GLU A 152 -4.01 4.95 7.34
C GLU A 152 -5.52 5.01 7.54
N GLY A 153 -6.28 4.72 6.49
CA GLY A 153 -7.74 4.65 6.57
C GLY A 153 -8.14 3.54 7.53
N ILE A 154 -8.74 3.89 8.67
CA ILE A 154 -9.17 2.92 9.69
C ILE A 154 -10.00 1.79 9.09
N LEU A 155 -10.88 2.11 8.14
CA LEU A 155 -11.70 1.11 7.45
C LEU A 155 -10.87 0.17 6.57
N LYS A 156 -9.80 0.66 5.92
CA LYS A 156 -8.87 -0.16 5.12
C LYS A 156 -8.21 -1.25 5.98
N SER A 157 -7.90 -0.95 7.24
CA SER A 157 -7.22 -1.90 8.14
C SER A 157 -8.19 -2.85 8.85
N ILE A 158 -9.40 -2.40 9.20
CA ILE A 158 -10.33 -3.20 10.00
C ILE A 158 -11.28 -4.07 9.16
N VAL A 159 -11.68 -3.64 7.95
CA VAL A 159 -12.61 -4.39 7.10
C VAL A 159 -12.10 -5.79 6.73
N PRO A 160 -10.81 -5.98 6.37
CA PRO A 160 -10.25 -7.32 6.19
C PRO A 160 -10.44 -8.25 7.39
N LYS A 161 -10.38 -7.72 8.63
CA LYS A 161 -10.57 -8.49 9.85
C LYS A 161 -12.02 -8.91 10.02
N TRP A 162 -12.96 -7.98 9.83
CA TRP A 162 -14.39 -8.28 9.89
C TRP A 162 -14.83 -9.33 8.87
N LEU A 163 -14.20 -9.38 7.69
CA LEU A 163 -14.47 -10.41 6.68
C LEU A 163 -14.00 -11.82 7.12
N ASP A 164 -13.03 -11.93 8.03
CA ASP A 164 -12.52 -13.21 8.58
C ASP A 164 -13.14 -13.57 9.94
N GLU A 165 -14.01 -12.71 10.47
CA GLU A 165 -14.70 -12.87 11.76
C GLU A 165 -16.17 -13.27 11.57
N SER A 166 -16.77 -13.83 12.62
CA SER A 166 -18.22 -14.07 12.64
C SER A 166 -18.97 -12.73 12.62
N PRO A 167 -20.09 -12.59 11.88
CA PRO A 167 -20.82 -13.65 11.15
C PRO A 167 -20.38 -13.86 9.69
N LEU A 168 -19.40 -13.11 9.18
CA LEU A 168 -19.10 -13.07 7.74
C LEU A 168 -18.16 -14.17 7.26
N ARG A 169 -17.29 -14.67 8.13
CA ARG A 169 -16.32 -15.75 7.85
C ARG A 169 -16.95 -16.96 7.15
N GLY A 170 -18.17 -17.32 7.54
CA GLY A 170 -18.90 -18.46 6.97
C GLY A 170 -19.43 -18.22 5.55
N LEU A 171 -19.55 -16.97 5.12
CA LEU A 171 -20.10 -16.56 3.82
C LEU A 171 -18.99 -16.23 2.80
N VAL A 172 -17.84 -15.76 3.29
CA VAL A 172 -16.72 -15.33 2.46
C VAL A 172 -15.82 -16.53 2.13
N LEU A 173 -15.45 -16.67 0.85
CA LEU A 173 -14.51 -17.68 0.38
C LEU A 173 -13.08 -17.13 0.31
N ALA A 174 -12.93 -15.92 -0.20
CA ALA A 174 -11.64 -15.23 -0.30
C ALA A 174 -11.85 -13.73 -0.53
N PHE A 175 -10.85 -12.91 -0.20
CA PHE A 175 -10.81 -11.51 -0.59
C PHE A 175 -9.38 -11.05 -0.88
N THR A 176 -9.24 -10.00 -1.68
CA THR A 176 -7.96 -9.45 -2.09
C THR A 176 -8.10 -7.97 -2.41
N THR A 177 -7.00 -7.22 -2.35
CA THR A 177 -6.96 -5.82 -2.78
C THR A 177 -7.37 -5.69 -4.24
N SER A 178 -8.16 -4.65 -4.53
CA SER A 178 -8.67 -4.41 -5.87
C SER A 178 -7.60 -3.90 -6.82
N GLN A 179 -7.84 -4.01 -8.13
CA GLN A 179 -7.00 -3.36 -9.14
C GLN A 179 -7.21 -1.85 -9.11
N ARG A 180 -6.24 -1.10 -9.66
CA ARG A 180 -6.26 0.38 -9.67
C ARG A 180 -7.55 0.95 -10.29
N GLU A 181 -8.06 0.30 -11.34
CA GLU A 181 -9.32 0.62 -12.03
C GLU A 181 -10.56 0.54 -11.12
N HIS A 182 -10.56 -0.34 -10.10
CA HIS A 182 -11.68 -0.54 -9.18
C HIS A 182 -11.41 0.03 -7.78
N GLY A 183 -10.41 0.92 -7.63
CA GLY A 183 -10.11 1.62 -6.37
C GLY A 183 -8.76 1.26 -5.74
N GLY A 184 -8.06 0.26 -6.28
CA GLY A 184 -6.73 -0.15 -5.82
C GLY A 184 -6.71 -0.54 -4.36
N GLU A 185 -5.74 0.00 -3.62
CA GLU A 185 -5.61 -0.21 -2.18
C GLU A 185 -6.77 0.30 -1.32
N GLY A 186 -7.65 1.13 -1.87
CA GLY A 186 -8.83 1.63 -1.17
C GLY A 186 -10.08 0.75 -1.32
N ALA A 187 -9.96 -0.41 -1.96
CA ALA A 187 -11.07 -1.32 -2.20
C ALA A 187 -10.64 -2.79 -2.19
N LEU A 188 -11.59 -3.68 -1.93
CA LEU A 188 -11.40 -5.13 -1.85
C LEU A 188 -12.35 -5.84 -2.81
N TYR A 189 -11.83 -6.79 -3.57
CA TYR A 189 -12.66 -7.82 -4.17
C TYR A 189 -12.99 -8.85 -3.12
N VAL A 190 -14.27 -9.17 -2.96
CA VAL A 190 -14.77 -10.18 -2.03
C VAL A 190 -15.46 -11.26 -2.85
N LEU A 191 -15.01 -12.50 -2.69
CA LEU A 191 -15.59 -13.68 -3.30
C LEU A 191 -16.39 -14.44 -2.25
N LEU A 192 -17.69 -14.59 -2.48
CA LEU A 192 -18.58 -15.36 -1.62
C LEU A 192 -18.56 -16.85 -1.95
N ARG A 193 -18.84 -17.65 -0.93
CA ARG A 193 -19.13 -19.07 -1.07
C ARG A 193 -20.39 -19.28 -1.91
N ARG A 194 -20.53 -20.49 -2.43
CA ARG A 194 -21.74 -20.87 -3.15
C ARG A 194 -22.80 -21.19 -2.09
N ASN A 195 -23.81 -20.33 -2.02
CA ASN A 195 -25.11 -20.68 -1.43
C ASN A 195 -25.75 -21.76 -2.31
#